data_AF-A0A658Z516-F1
#
_entry.id   AF-A0A658Z516-F1
#
_cell.length_a   1.000
_cell.length_b   1.000
_cell.length_c   1.000
_cell.angle_alpha   90.00
_cell.angle_beta   90.00
_cell.angle_gamma   90.00
#
_symmetry.space_group_name_H-M   'P 1'
#
loop_
_entity.id
_entity.type
_entity.pdbx_description
1 polymer ?
#
loop_
_entity_poly.entity_id
_entity_poly.type
_entity_poly.pdbx_seq_one_letter_code
_entity_poly.pdbx_strand_id
1 'polypeptide(L)'
;MAHVRRKIHDVHARVPTDITTEALQRIGELYAIEAEVRGCSAEQRLAARKARAAPLMQSLYDWIQQQMKIHSLKMECLHGEHYYPSGNSAGNSV
;
A
#
# COMPACT_ATOMS: atom_id res chain seq x y z
N MET A 1 -6.41 6.93 -11.67
CA MET A 1 -6.66 5.97 -10.58
C MET A 1 -7.02 4.55 -11.02
N ALA A 2 -7.49 4.32 -12.26
CA ALA A 2 -7.82 2.96 -12.74
C ALA A 2 -6.62 1.98 -12.78
N HIS A 3 -5.41 2.46 -13.08
CA HIS A 3 -4.21 1.61 -13.16
C HIS A 3 -3.76 1.06 -11.79
N VAL A 4 -3.84 1.86 -10.73
CA VAL A 4 -3.45 1.46 -9.37
C VAL A 4 -4.42 0.41 -8.83
N ARG A 5 -5.74 0.66 -8.95
CA ARG A 5 -6.77 -0.32 -8.56
C ARG A 5 -6.62 -1.65 -9.29
N ARG A 6 -6.38 -1.62 -10.60
CA ARG A 6 -6.20 -2.85 -11.40
C ARG A 6 -4.99 -3.65 -10.89
N LYS A 7 -3.86 -3.01 -10.65
CA LYS A 7 -2.67 -3.70 -10.15
C LYS A 7 -2.88 -4.33 -8.76
N ILE A 8 -3.58 -3.63 -7.86
CA ILE A 8 -3.94 -4.17 -6.54
C ILE A 8 -4.90 -5.35 -6.68
N HIS A 9 -5.89 -5.23 -7.56
CA HIS A 9 -6.83 -6.32 -7.85
C HIS A 9 -6.13 -7.55 -8.43
N ASP A 10 -5.19 -7.36 -9.36
CA ASP A 10 -4.44 -8.48 -9.96
C ASP A 10 -3.58 -9.21 -8.93
N VAL A 11 -3.01 -8.49 -7.96
CA VAL A 11 -2.29 -9.09 -6.82
C VAL A 11 -3.28 -9.80 -5.89
N HIS A 12 -4.39 -9.15 -5.53
CA HIS A 12 -5.43 -9.73 -4.67
C HIS A 12 -6.01 -11.03 -5.25
N ALA A 13 -6.27 -11.05 -6.56
CA ALA A 13 -6.82 -12.21 -7.25
C ALA A 13 -5.84 -13.40 -7.28
N ARG A 14 -4.53 -13.15 -7.18
CA ARG A 14 -3.49 -14.19 -7.12
C ARG A 14 -3.21 -14.62 -5.68
N VAL A 15 -3.08 -13.64 -4.79
CA VAL A 15 -2.75 -13.80 -3.37
C VAL A 15 -3.53 -12.75 -2.59
N PRO A 16 -4.73 -13.09 -2.10
CA PRO A 16 -5.50 -12.18 -1.27
C PRO A 16 -4.81 -12.02 0.08
N THR A 17 -4.69 -10.78 0.52
CA THR A 17 -4.09 -10.38 1.80
C THR A 17 -4.93 -9.29 2.44
N ASP A 18 -4.78 -9.09 3.75
CA ASP A 18 -5.47 -8.00 4.45
C ASP A 18 -5.13 -6.63 3.84
N ILE A 19 -3.86 -6.45 3.45
CA ILE A 19 -3.38 -5.22 2.79
C ILE A 19 -4.09 -4.99 1.45
N THR A 20 -4.19 -6.02 0.60
CA THR A 20 -4.86 -5.86 -0.70
C THR A 20 -6.37 -5.68 -0.57
N THR A 21 -6.98 -6.31 0.43
CA THR A 21 -8.41 -6.16 0.76
C THR A 21 -8.72 -4.74 1.24
N GLU A 22 -7.97 -4.25 2.22
CA GLU A 22 -8.14 -2.90 2.77
C GLU A 22 -7.86 -1.82 1.72
N ALA A 23 -6.86 -2.03 0.86
CA ALA A 23 -6.59 -1.14 -0.27
C ALA A 23 -7.76 -1.08 -1.26
N LEU A 24 -8.37 -2.22 -1.61
CA LEU A 24 -9.52 -2.25 -2.52
C LEU A 24 -10.76 -1.59 -1.89
N GLN A 25 -10.99 -1.79 -0.58
CA GLN A 25 -12.10 -1.18 0.15
C GLN A 25 -11.98 0.35 0.18
N ARG A 26 -10.82 0.89 0.58
CA ARG A 26 -10.58 2.34 0.63
C ARG A 26 -10.67 3.00 -0.74
N ILE A 27 -10.20 2.32 -1.80
CA ILE A 27 -10.38 2.79 -3.19
C ILE A 27 -11.86 2.78 -3.59
N GLY A 28 -12.62 1.77 -3.14
CA GLY A 28 -14.06 1.68 -3.37
C GLY A 28 -14.85 2.84 -2.75
N GLU A 29 -14.52 3.19 -1.50
CA GLU A 29 -15.14 4.33 -0.78
C GLU A 29 -14.91 5.65 -1.52
N LEU A 30 -13.70 5.88 -2.05
CA LEU A 30 -13.42 7.07 -2.86
C LEU A 30 -14.30 7.12 -4.12
N TYR A 31 -14.50 5.99 -4.78
CA TYR A 31 -15.38 5.91 -5.95
C TYR A 31 -16.85 6.12 -5.61
N ALA A 32 -17.31 5.66 -4.44
CA ALA A 32 -18.67 5.90 -3.96
C ALA A 32 -18.92 7.40 -3.78
N ILE A 33 -17.98 8.12 -3.16
CA ILE A 33 -18.07 9.58 -2.99
C ILE A 33 -18.08 10.29 -4.35
N GLU A 34 -17.21 9.90 -5.28
CA GLU A 34 -17.18 10.49 -6.63
C GLU A 34 -18.44 10.16 -7.45
N ALA A 35 -19.08 9.02 -7.22
CA ALA A 35 -20.36 8.66 -7.83
C ALA A 35 -21.53 9.47 -7.25
N GLU A 36 -21.57 9.68 -5.93
CA GLU A 36 -22.61 10.47 -5.27
C GLU A 36 -22.62 11.94 -5.70
N VAL A 37 -21.44 12.52 -5.93
CA VAL A 37 -21.32 13.93 -6.35
C VAL A 37 -21.48 14.11 -7.86
N ARG A 38 -21.65 13.00 -8.60
CA ARG A 38 -21.85 13.02 -10.05
C ARG A 38 -23.25 13.55 -10.36
N GLY A 39 -23.31 14.63 -11.15
CA GLY A 39 -24.57 15.31 -11.46
C GLY A 39 -24.92 16.46 -10.51
N CYS A 40 -24.20 16.60 -9.39
CA CYS A 40 -24.33 17.76 -8.51
C CYS A 40 -23.70 19.02 -9.11
N SER A 41 -24.12 20.19 -8.59
CA SER A 41 -23.56 21.48 -8.98
C SER A 41 -22.05 21.56 -8.68
N ALA A 42 -21.34 22.46 -9.35
CA ALA A 42 -19.90 22.62 -9.13
C ALA A 42 -19.56 22.92 -7.65
N GLU A 43 -20.41 23.68 -6.97
CA GLU A 43 -20.28 24.03 -5.56
C GLU A 43 -20.46 22.82 -4.64
N GLN A 44 -21.49 22.00 -4.90
CA GLN A 44 -21.72 20.75 -4.16
C GLN A 44 -20.58 19.75 -4.34
N ARG A 45 -20.03 19.65 -5.56
CA ARG A 45 -18.84 18.82 -5.82
C ARG A 45 -17.62 19.32 -5.06
N LEU A 46 -17.40 20.63 -5.01
CA LEU A 46 -16.29 21.22 -4.28
C LEU A 46 -16.43 21.01 -2.77
N ALA A 47 -17.63 21.24 -2.22
CA ALA A 47 -17.92 21.02 -0.81
C ALA A 47 -17.71 19.55 -0.42
N ALA A 48 -18.22 18.61 -1.21
CA ALA A 48 -18.05 17.18 -0.96
C ALA A 48 -16.58 16.72 -1.07
N ARG A 49 -15.80 17.26 -2.02
CA ARG A 49 -14.37 16.94 -2.09
C ARG A 49 -13.60 17.46 -0.88
N LYS A 50 -13.89 18.69 -0.42
CA LYS A 50 -13.25 19.25 0.77
C LYS A 50 -13.64 18.49 2.04
N ALA A 51 -14.92 18.19 2.21
CA ALA A 51 -15.43 17.60 3.44
C ALA A 51 -15.14 16.09 3.54
N ARG A 52 -15.13 15.36 2.41
CA ARG A 52 -15.12 13.90 2.41
C ARG A 52 -13.93 13.30 1.67
N ALA A 53 -13.63 13.76 0.46
CA ALA A 53 -12.55 13.18 -0.34
C ALA A 53 -11.15 13.53 0.20
N ALA A 54 -10.94 14.76 0.67
CA ALA A 54 -9.66 15.19 1.23
C ALA A 54 -9.21 14.41 2.48
N PRO A 55 -10.02 14.27 3.55
CA PRO A 55 -9.63 13.47 4.70
C PRO A 55 -9.46 11.98 4.36
N LEU A 56 -10.26 11.46 3.43
CA LEU A 56 -10.14 10.07 2.97
C LEU A 56 -8.84 9.83 2.18
N MET A 57 -8.44 10.75 1.30
CA MET A 57 -7.15 10.68 0.63
C MET A 57 -5.98 10.79 1.61
N GLN A 58 -6.08 11.65 2.62
CA GLN A 58 -5.04 11.77 3.64
C GLN A 58 -4.90 10.47 4.44
N SER A 59 -6.01 9.89 4.89
CA SER A 59 -6.00 8.59 5.58
C SER A 59 -5.41 7.48 4.72
N LEU A 60 -5.73 7.45 3.41
CA LEU A 60 -5.14 6.49 2.47
C LEU A 60 -3.63 6.70 2.34
N TYR A 61 -3.16 7.95 2.22
CA TYR A 61 -1.74 8.26 2.14
C TYR A 61 -1.00 7.80 3.41
N ASP A 62 -1.51 8.15 4.59
CA ASP A 62 -0.90 7.80 5.87
C ASP A 62 -0.82 6.28 6.06
N TRP A 63 -1.88 5.57 5.66
CA TRP A 63 -1.91 4.10 5.70
C TRP A 63 -0.87 3.50 4.75
N ILE A 64 -0.76 3.97 3.50
CA ILE A 64 0.28 3.51 2.55
C ILE A 64 1.68 3.75 3.12
N GLN A 65 1.93 4.92 3.71
CA GLN A 65 3.22 5.23 4.34
C GLN A 65 3.53 4.30 5.51
N GLN A 66 2.52 3.94 6.31
CA GLN A 66 2.66 2.96 7.39
C GLN A 66 3.01 1.57 6.86
N GLN A 67 2.33 1.10 5.80
CA GLN A 67 2.63 -0.18 5.17
C GLN A 67 4.06 -0.20 4.60
N MET A 68 4.51 0.87 3.95
CA MET A 68 5.88 0.97 3.44
C MET A 68 6.94 0.85 4.55
N LYS A 69 6.72 1.48 5.71
CA LYS A 69 7.61 1.35 6.87
C LYS A 69 7.65 -0.08 7.41
N ILE A 70 6.49 -0.73 7.55
CA ILE A 70 6.39 -2.12 8.01
C ILE A 70 7.14 -3.06 7.07
N HIS A 71 6.95 -2.91 5.76
CA HIS A 71 7.66 -3.70 4.77
C HIS A 71 9.17 -3.43 4.78
N SER A 72 9.60 -2.17 4.95
CA SER A 72 11.01 -1.81 5.08
C SER A 72 11.67 -2.49 6.28
N LEU A 73 11.03 -2.43 7.45
CA LEU A 73 11.53 -3.06 8.67
C LEU A 73 11.57 -4.59 8.56
N LYS A 74 10.59 -5.17 7.85
CA LYS A 74 10.55 -6.62 7.58
C LYS A 74 11.69 -7.05 6.65
N MET A 75 12.06 -6.23 5.66
CA MET A 75 13.21 -6.52 4.78
C MET A 75 14.56 -6.38 5.50
N GLU A 76 14.65 -5.50 6.50
CA GLU A 76 15.86 -5.29 7.31
C GLU A 76 16.07 -6.43 8.35
N CYS A 77 14.99 -6.95 8.96
CA CYS A 77 15.08 -8.16 9.81
C CYS A 77 15.46 -9.42 9.01
N LEU A 78 15.07 -9.54 7.74
CA LEU A 78 15.39 -10.70 6.91
C LEU A 78 16.85 -10.74 6.41
N HIS A 79 17.61 -9.66 6.57
CA HIS A 79 19.06 -9.63 6.31
C HIS A 79 19.91 -9.87 7.56
N GLY A 80 19.30 -9.98 8.74
CA GLY A 80 20.01 -10.15 10.01
C GLY A 80 20.29 -11.60 10.44
N GLU A 81 19.83 -12.60 9.71
CA GLU A 81 19.80 -14.00 10.19
C GLU A 81 20.62 -14.99 9.35
N HIS A 82 21.61 -14.51 8.59
CA HIS A 82 22.67 -15.38 8.03
C HIS A 82 24.04 -15.04 8.63
N TYR A 83 24.18 -15.36 9.91
CA TYR A 83 25.45 -15.71 10.52
C TYR A 83 25.91 -17.06 9.96
N TYR A 84 26.94 -17.07 9.10
CA TYR A 84 27.73 -18.27 8.83
C TYR A 84 29.11 -18.11 9.50
N PRO A 85 29.41 -18.89 10.55
CA PRO A 85 30.77 -19.02 11.04
C PRO A 85 31.47 -20.10 10.22
N SER A 86 32.45 -19.72 9.41
CA SER A 86 33.43 -20.69 8.88
C SER A 86 34.79 -20.36 9.46
N GLY A 87 35.09 -21.00 10.58
CA GLY A 87 36.43 -21.03 11.16
C GLY A 87 37.39 -21.90 10.36
N ASN A 88 38.55 -21.32 10.10
CA ASN A 88 39.90 -21.86 10.28
C ASN A 88 40.54 -22.86 9.30
N SER A 89 41.78 -22.49 8.95
CA SER A 89 42.99 -23.31 8.72
C SER A 89 43.02 -24.39 7.64
N ALA A 90 43.88 -24.20 6.64
CA ALA A 90 45.16 -24.95 6.46
C ALA A 90 45.75 -24.63 5.07
N GLY A 91 47.08 -24.55 4.99
CA GLY A 91 47.80 -24.15 3.78
C GLY A 91 47.81 -25.19 2.66
N ASN A 92 48.24 -24.78 1.46
CA ASN A 92 49.36 -25.43 0.78
C ASN A 92 49.85 -24.62 -0.44
N SER A 93 51.13 -24.81 -0.72
CA SER A 93 51.99 -24.34 -1.82
C SER A 93 51.39 -24.29 -3.23
N VAL A 94 51.84 -23.34 -4.06
CA VAL A 94 52.82 -23.53 -5.16
C VAL A 94 53.61 -22.23 -5.33
#